data_AF-A0A8T6DHP2-F1
#
_entry.id   AF-A0A8T6DHP2-F1
#
_cell.length_a   1.000
_cell.length_b   1.000
_cell.length_c   1.000
_cell.angle_alpha   90.00
_cell.angle_beta   90.00
_cell.angle_gamma   90.00
#
_symmetry.space_group_name_H-M   'P 1'
#
loop_
_entity.id
_entity.type
_entity.pdbx_description
1 polymer ?
#
loop_
_entity_poly.entity_id
_entity_poly.type
_entity_poly.pdbx_seq_one_letter_code
_entity_poly.pdbx_strand_id
1 'polypeptide(L)'
;MKGASMMGQQYFNSATYYRYAAIHWEQLLQNFEGKDDSPAEAVRAFLWAFALVVPSGKKKFVGIRHMPDFLLIVINPDNGAPTLANAFEKPLRATEYGGYAEPSIMALCKFWDQYRVVVDDSSPVVFVLNPKGYELPSAELQAAQVKSLPELVDMTTNQL
;
A
#
# COMPACT_ATOMS: atom_id res chain seq x y z
N MET A 1 -1.93 -52.90 13.19
CA MET A 1 -2.03 -51.59 13.87
C MET A 1 -1.25 -50.57 13.03
N LYS A 2 -1.87 -49.51 12.50
CA LYS A 2 -1.12 -48.43 11.83
C LYS A 2 -0.63 -47.48 12.93
N GLY A 3 0.69 -47.45 13.14
CA GLY A 3 1.34 -46.57 14.11
C GLY A 3 1.25 -45.10 13.70
N ALA A 4 1.32 -44.19 14.67
CA ALA A 4 1.28 -42.75 14.41
C ALA A 4 2.41 -42.34 13.45
N SER A 5 2.06 -41.60 12.40
CA SER A 5 3.01 -41.02 11.43
C SER A 5 3.59 -39.70 11.97
N MET A 6 4.74 -39.28 11.43
CA MET A 6 5.51 -38.09 11.84
C MET A 6 4.65 -36.83 12.04
N MET A 7 4.75 -36.22 13.23
CA MET A 7 4.23 -34.88 13.50
C MET A 7 5.28 -33.84 13.07
N GLY A 8 4.99 -33.07 12.01
CA GLY A 8 5.75 -31.88 11.66
C GLY A 8 5.19 -30.65 12.38
N GLN A 9 6.05 -29.77 12.88
CA GLN A 9 5.64 -28.45 13.39
C GLN A 9 5.69 -27.42 12.25
N GLN A 10 4.62 -26.65 12.09
CA GLN A 10 4.56 -25.54 11.16
C GLN A 10 4.05 -24.29 11.88
N TYR A 11 4.86 -23.24 11.88
CA TYR A 11 4.49 -21.94 12.44
C TYR A 11 3.64 -21.15 11.43
N PHE A 12 2.63 -20.45 11.95
CA PHE A 12 1.77 -19.54 11.21
C PHE A 12 1.68 -18.21 11.96
N ASN A 13 1.62 -17.10 11.22
CA ASN A 13 1.45 -15.75 11.76
C ASN A 13 0.34 -15.01 10.99
N SER A 14 -0.43 -14.19 11.70
CA SER A 14 -1.35 -13.21 11.15
C SER A 14 -0.88 -11.82 11.58
N ALA A 15 -0.60 -10.93 10.62
CA ALA A 15 -0.04 -9.62 10.89
C ALA A 15 -0.57 -8.57 9.89
N THR A 16 -0.55 -7.31 10.30
CA THR A 16 -0.76 -6.15 9.43
C THR A 16 0.59 -5.76 8.83
N TYR A 17 0.70 -5.78 7.50
CA TYR A 17 1.94 -5.48 6.79
C TYR A 17 1.87 -4.10 6.13
N TYR A 18 2.93 -3.31 6.32
CA TYR A 18 3.19 -2.13 5.50
C TYR A 18 3.96 -2.55 4.23
N ARG A 19 3.39 -2.26 3.05
CA ARG A 19 4.04 -2.49 1.75
C ARG A 19 4.24 -1.15 1.07
N TYR A 20 5.44 -0.93 0.53
CA TYR A 20 5.82 0.30 -0.16
C TYR A 20 6.47 -0.05 -1.49
N ALA A 21 6.19 0.76 -2.51
CA ALA A 21 6.86 0.76 -3.79
C ALA A 21 6.90 2.18 -4.35
N ALA A 22 7.93 2.50 -5.12
CA ALA A 22 8.08 3.75 -5.82
C ALA A 22 8.40 3.49 -7.30
N ILE A 23 7.89 4.37 -8.15
CA ILE A 23 8.14 4.35 -9.60
C ILE A 23 8.76 5.69 -9.95
N HIS A 24 9.94 5.67 -10.55
CA HIS A 24 10.56 6.86 -11.13
C HIS A 24 10.03 7.03 -12.56
N TRP A 25 9.28 8.10 -12.80
CA TRP A 25 8.53 8.26 -14.05
C TRP A 25 9.43 8.42 -15.27
N GLU A 26 10.41 9.31 -15.21
CA GLU A 26 11.33 9.59 -16.32
C GLU A 26 12.17 8.37 -16.67
N GLN A 27 12.65 7.62 -15.68
CA GLN A 27 13.35 6.37 -15.92
C GLN A 27 12.43 5.32 -16.54
N LEU A 28 11.15 5.29 -16.16
CA LEU A 28 10.17 4.41 -16.78
C LEU A 28 9.94 4.81 -18.25
N LEU A 29 9.80 6.10 -18.56
CA LEU A 29 9.67 6.58 -19.93
C LEU A 29 10.86 6.15 -20.78
N GLN A 30 12.09 6.33 -20.29
CA GLN A 30 13.32 5.90 -20.98
C GLN A 30 13.32 4.38 -21.24
N ASN A 31 12.85 3.57 -20.29
CA ASN A 31 12.79 2.12 -20.45
C ASN A 31 11.78 1.67 -21.54
N PHE A 32 10.87 2.55 -21.96
CA PHE A 32 9.85 2.32 -22.97
C PHE A 32 10.14 3.00 -24.31
N GLU A 33 11.25 3.74 -24.44
CA GLU A 33 11.67 4.32 -25.71
C GLU A 33 11.78 3.25 -26.81
N GLY A 34 11.11 3.49 -27.93
CA GLY A 34 11.09 2.57 -29.08
C GLY A 34 10.19 1.34 -28.92
N LYS A 35 9.31 1.29 -27.91
CA LYS A 35 8.29 0.26 -27.74
C LYS A 35 6.90 0.81 -28.06
N ASP A 36 6.02 -0.06 -28.55
CA ASP A 36 4.61 0.29 -28.81
C ASP A 36 3.74 0.28 -27.54
N ASP A 37 4.26 -0.26 -26.43
CA ASP A 37 3.55 -0.35 -25.16
C ASP A 37 3.48 1.01 -24.43
N SER A 38 2.39 1.25 -23.70
CA SER A 38 2.20 2.47 -22.91
C SER A 38 2.80 2.36 -21.49
N PRO A 39 3.69 3.29 -21.08
CA PRO A 39 4.18 3.38 -19.71
C PRO A 39 3.05 3.53 -18.67
N ALA A 40 2.00 4.30 -19.00
CA ALA A 40 0.85 4.49 -18.13
C ALA A 40 0.05 3.19 -17.94
N GLU A 41 -0.09 2.37 -18.99
CA GLU A 41 -0.72 1.05 -18.89
C GLU A 41 0.13 0.07 -18.06
N ALA A 42 1.46 0.18 -18.15
CA ALA A 42 2.35 -0.59 -17.29
C ALA A 42 2.17 -0.22 -15.80
N VAL A 43 2.06 1.07 -15.48
CA VAL A 43 1.73 1.54 -14.12
C VAL A 43 0.34 1.05 -13.70
N ARG A 44 -0.66 1.12 -14.59
CA ARG A 44 -2.00 0.60 -14.35
C ARG A 44 -1.96 -0.87 -13.92
N ALA A 45 -1.29 -1.71 -14.71
CA ALA A 45 -1.15 -3.14 -14.43
C ALA A 45 -0.38 -3.38 -13.13
N PHE A 46 0.67 -2.60 -12.88
CA PHE A 46 1.43 -2.65 -11.64
C PHE A 46 0.57 -2.34 -10.42
N LEU A 47 -0.25 -1.29 -10.43
CA LEU A 47 -1.10 -0.92 -9.29
C LEU A 47 -2.10 -2.03 -8.94
N TRP A 48 -2.74 -2.62 -9.95
CA TRP A 48 -3.61 -3.79 -9.77
C TRP A 48 -2.87 -4.98 -9.17
N ALA A 49 -1.68 -5.28 -9.71
CA ALA A 49 -0.85 -6.37 -9.21
C ALA A 49 -0.40 -6.10 -7.77
N PHE A 50 0.07 -4.90 -7.46
CA PHE A 50 0.54 -4.52 -6.14
C PHE A 50 -0.56 -4.63 -5.08
N ALA A 51 -1.77 -4.14 -5.39
CA ALA A 51 -2.91 -4.20 -4.49
C ALA A 51 -3.35 -5.65 -4.20
N LEU A 52 -3.43 -6.51 -5.22
CA LEU A 52 -4.13 -7.80 -5.13
C LEU A 52 -3.24 -9.04 -5.12
N VAL A 53 -2.01 -8.96 -5.64
CA VAL A 53 -1.16 -10.15 -5.78
C VAL A 53 -0.59 -10.55 -4.43
N VAL A 54 -0.86 -11.79 -4.06
CA VAL A 54 -0.27 -12.47 -2.90
C VAL A 54 0.97 -13.25 -3.37
N PRO A 55 2.14 -13.15 -2.71
CA PRO A 55 3.33 -13.93 -3.04
C PRO A 55 3.04 -15.44 -3.07
N SER A 56 3.61 -16.19 -4.02
CA SER A 56 3.32 -17.61 -4.25
C SER A 56 3.86 -18.58 -3.18
N GLY A 57 4.55 -18.08 -2.15
CA GLY A 57 5.12 -18.90 -1.08
C GLY A 57 4.08 -19.76 -0.35
N LYS A 58 4.23 -21.09 -0.42
CA LYS A 58 3.40 -22.11 0.27
C LYS A 58 1.86 -21.96 0.12
N LYS A 59 1.37 -21.41 -1.00
CA LYS A 59 -0.07 -21.24 -1.31
C LYS A 59 -0.92 -22.52 -1.26
N LYS A 60 -0.32 -23.73 -1.34
CA LYS A 60 -1.10 -24.97 -1.35
C LYS A 60 -1.86 -25.26 -0.04
N PHE A 61 -1.54 -24.60 1.06
CA PHE A 61 -2.12 -24.91 2.37
C PHE A 61 -2.86 -23.76 3.08
N VAL A 62 -2.67 -22.50 2.66
CA VAL A 62 -3.32 -21.36 3.31
C VAL A 62 -3.88 -20.43 2.23
N GLY A 63 -5.21 -20.42 2.08
CA GLY A 63 -5.95 -19.62 1.09
C GLY A 63 -5.95 -18.13 1.38
N ILE A 64 -4.77 -17.52 1.51
CA ILE A 64 -4.58 -16.10 1.81
C ILE A 64 -4.92 -15.30 0.55
N ARG A 65 -6.11 -14.68 0.55
CA ARG A 65 -6.49 -13.58 -0.35
C ARG A 65 -7.03 -12.46 0.53
N HIS A 66 -6.24 -11.43 0.76
CA HIS A 66 -6.68 -10.27 1.53
C HIS A 66 -6.70 -9.05 0.62
N MET A 67 -7.83 -8.35 0.64
CA MET A 67 -7.91 -6.98 0.15
C MET A 67 -7.09 -6.10 1.10
N PRO A 68 -6.35 -5.08 0.60
CA PRO A 68 -5.65 -4.15 1.48
C PRO A 68 -6.64 -3.41 2.38
N ASP A 69 -6.27 -3.23 3.65
CA ASP A 69 -7.05 -2.42 4.60
C ASP A 69 -6.94 -0.92 4.31
N PHE A 70 -5.87 -0.50 3.62
CA PHE A 70 -5.58 0.89 3.26
C PHE A 70 -4.59 0.93 2.09
N LEU A 71 -4.80 1.84 1.13
CA LEU A 71 -3.81 2.18 0.10
C LEU A 71 -3.66 3.71 0.04
N LEU A 72 -2.42 4.15 -0.08
CA LEU A 72 -2.05 5.55 -0.29
C LEU A 72 -1.19 5.62 -1.56
N ILE A 73 -1.62 6.42 -2.52
CA ILE A 73 -0.85 6.76 -3.71
C ILE A 73 -0.46 8.22 -3.60
N VAL A 74 0.82 8.50 -3.86
CA VAL A 74 1.39 9.85 -3.86
C VAL A 74 2.10 10.04 -5.19
N ILE A 75 1.66 11.02 -5.96
CA ILE A 75 2.31 11.46 -7.19
C ILE A 75 3.01 12.77 -6.87
N ASN A 76 4.33 12.72 -6.69
CA ASN A 76 5.14 13.89 -6.38
C ASN A 76 5.88 14.34 -7.66
N PRO A 77 5.71 15.61 -8.11
CA PRO A 77 6.35 16.10 -9.33
C PRO A 77 7.88 16.16 -9.26
N ASP A 78 8.46 16.28 -8.05
CA ASP A 78 9.89 16.52 -7.86
C ASP A 78 10.70 15.25 -7.58
N ASN A 79 10.14 14.06 -7.89
CA ASN A 79 10.79 12.76 -7.67
C ASN A 79 11.35 12.59 -6.24
N GLY A 80 10.45 12.41 -5.27
CA GLY A 80 10.84 12.33 -3.86
C GLY A 80 9.93 11.55 -2.93
N ALA A 81 8.99 10.74 -3.44
CA ALA A 81 7.99 10.08 -2.60
C ALA A 81 8.64 9.19 -1.52
N PRO A 82 8.61 9.58 -0.23
CA PRO A 82 9.35 8.89 0.80
C PRO A 82 8.68 7.56 1.15
N THR A 83 9.46 6.64 1.69
CA THR A 83 8.88 5.58 2.50
C THR A 83 8.36 6.18 3.81
N LEU A 84 7.16 5.77 4.22
CA LEU A 84 6.56 6.14 5.51
C LEU A 84 6.83 5.08 6.59
N ALA A 85 7.81 4.20 6.38
CA ALA A 85 8.14 3.12 7.30
C ALA A 85 8.45 3.61 8.74
N ASN A 86 9.00 4.83 8.86
CA ASN A 86 9.31 5.43 10.16
C ASN A 86 8.06 5.73 11.01
N ALA A 87 6.87 5.76 10.41
CA ALA A 87 5.60 5.78 11.15
C ALA A 87 5.45 4.58 12.10
N PHE A 88 6.18 3.49 11.84
CA PHE A 88 6.11 2.23 12.57
C PHE A 88 7.40 1.90 13.34
N GLU A 89 8.34 2.84 13.46
CA GLU A 89 9.58 2.65 14.22
C GLU A 89 9.25 2.22 15.66
N LYS A 90 8.32 2.93 16.30
CA LYS A 90 7.72 2.51 17.56
C LYS A 90 6.68 1.43 17.28
N PRO A 91 6.84 0.19 17.82
CA PRO A 91 5.90 -0.88 17.57
C PRO A 91 4.47 -0.52 18.04
N LEU A 92 3.51 -0.68 17.15
CA LEU A 92 2.11 -0.41 17.43
C LEU A 92 1.47 -1.54 18.24
N ARG A 93 0.51 -1.17 19.08
CA ARG A 93 -0.28 -2.10 19.88
C ARG A 93 -1.70 -2.15 19.33
N ALA A 94 -2.29 -3.34 19.32
CA ALA A 94 -3.71 -3.49 19.06
C ALA A 94 -4.52 -2.77 20.15
N THR A 95 -5.71 -2.28 19.79
CA THR A 95 -6.66 -1.73 20.77
C THR A 95 -7.28 -2.87 21.57
N GLU A 96 -7.85 -2.57 22.75
CA GLU A 96 -8.43 -3.57 23.67
C GLU A 96 -9.48 -4.48 22.99
N TYR A 97 -10.25 -3.92 22.05
CA TYR A 97 -11.31 -4.63 21.33
C TYR A 97 -11.10 -4.66 19.80
N GLY A 98 -9.93 -4.28 19.29
CA GLY A 98 -9.68 -4.12 17.86
C GLY A 98 -8.38 -4.74 17.36
N GLY A 99 -8.06 -4.45 16.09
CA GLY A 99 -6.90 -5.01 15.38
C GLY A 99 -5.72 -4.07 15.28
N TYR A 100 -4.69 -4.50 14.56
CA TYR A 100 -3.51 -3.66 14.28
C TYR A 100 -3.72 -2.67 13.11
N ALA A 101 -4.73 -2.89 12.25
CA ALA A 101 -4.94 -2.08 11.05
C ALA A 101 -5.26 -0.62 11.37
N GLU A 102 -6.27 -0.37 12.21
CA GLU A 102 -6.68 0.98 12.61
C GLU A 102 -5.53 1.81 13.24
N PRO A 103 -4.83 1.35 14.31
CA PRO A 103 -3.73 2.11 14.86
C PRO A 103 -2.56 2.28 13.86
N SER A 104 -2.38 1.35 12.91
CA SER A 104 -1.38 1.49 11.85
C SER A 104 -1.72 2.60 10.86
N ILE A 105 -2.97 2.67 10.43
CA ILE A 105 -3.44 3.72 9.52
C ILE A 105 -3.36 5.09 10.20
N MET A 106 -3.77 5.17 11.47
CA MET A 106 -3.65 6.41 12.25
C MET A 106 -2.21 6.88 12.38
N ALA A 107 -1.27 5.97 12.68
CA ALA A 107 0.16 6.31 12.79
C ALA A 107 0.73 6.79 11.46
N LEU A 108 0.38 6.10 10.36
CA LEU A 108 0.80 6.47 9.00
C LEU A 108 0.28 7.85 8.61
N CYS A 109 -1.00 8.14 8.85
CA CYS A 109 -1.60 9.44 8.51
C CYS A 109 -0.97 10.59 9.31
N LYS A 110 -0.73 10.39 10.61
CA LYS A 110 -0.04 11.39 11.44
C LYS A 110 1.39 11.64 10.97
N PHE A 111 2.10 10.57 10.60
CA PHE A 111 3.47 10.69 10.10
C PHE A 111 3.50 11.37 8.72
N TRP A 112 2.50 11.11 7.87
CA TRP A 112 2.33 11.84 6.61
C TRP A 112 2.22 13.35 6.83
N ASP A 113 1.33 13.80 7.73
CA ASP A 113 1.19 15.23 8.02
C ASP A 113 2.51 15.85 8.55
N GLN A 114 3.23 15.12 9.41
CA GLN A 114 4.55 15.55 9.90
C GLN A 114 5.57 15.66 8.78
N TYR A 115 5.60 14.67 7.86
CA TYR A 115 6.50 14.67 6.72
C TYR A 115 6.21 15.85 5.79
N ARG A 116 4.93 16.09 5.48
CA ARG A 116 4.49 17.18 4.60
C ARG A 116 4.91 18.55 5.13
N VAL A 117 4.88 18.76 6.45
CA VAL A 117 5.32 20.02 7.07
C VAL A 117 6.84 20.22 7.01
N VAL A 118 7.62 19.14 7.15
CA VAL A 118 9.08 19.24 7.36
C VAL A 118 9.87 19.15 6.07
N VAL A 119 9.44 18.32 5.12
CA VAL A 119 10.26 17.88 4.00
C VAL A 119 9.71 18.32 2.64
N ASP A 120 8.40 18.32 2.48
CA ASP A 120 7.78 18.34 1.15
C ASP A 120 7.06 19.67 0.90
N ASP A 121 7.78 20.63 0.31
CA ASP A 121 7.23 21.92 -0.15
C ASP A 121 6.47 21.78 -1.48
N SER A 122 6.47 20.59 -2.09
CA SER A 122 5.71 20.33 -3.32
C SER A 122 4.23 20.13 -3.02
N SER A 123 3.40 20.24 -4.06
CA SER A 123 1.96 19.94 -4.01
C SER A 123 1.68 18.61 -4.73
N PRO A 124 1.96 17.45 -4.09
CA PRO A 124 1.71 16.15 -4.68
C PRO A 124 0.21 15.91 -4.84
N VAL A 125 -0.15 15.10 -5.83
CA VAL A 125 -1.50 14.57 -5.96
C VAL A 125 -1.57 13.29 -5.15
N VAL A 126 -2.57 13.20 -4.27
CA VAL A 126 -2.75 12.09 -3.35
C VAL A 126 -4.09 11.40 -3.59
N PHE A 127 -4.10 10.08 -3.54
CA PHE A 127 -5.33 9.28 -3.55
C PHE A 127 -5.29 8.22 -2.45
N VAL A 128 -6.43 8.02 -1.78
CA VAL A 128 -6.57 7.10 -0.65
C VAL A 128 -7.71 6.11 -0.89
N LEU A 129 -7.42 4.81 -0.79
CA LEU A 129 -8.46 3.77 -0.69
C LEU A 129 -8.54 3.28 0.76
N ASN A 130 -9.67 3.52 1.40
CA ASN A 130 -9.96 3.17 2.79
C ASN A 130 -11.25 2.34 2.88
N PRO A 131 -11.21 1.05 2.48
CA PRO A 131 -12.42 0.25 2.25
C PRO A 131 -13.21 -0.05 3.52
N LYS A 132 -12.56 -0.03 4.69
CA LYS A 132 -13.20 -0.25 5.99
C LYS A 132 -13.67 1.04 6.65
N GLY A 133 -13.42 2.20 6.04
CA GLY A 133 -13.88 3.49 6.55
C GLY A 133 -13.25 3.88 7.89
N TYR A 134 -11.97 3.58 8.09
CA TYR A 134 -11.25 4.03 9.28
C TYR A 134 -11.20 5.56 9.34
N GLU A 135 -11.30 6.13 10.53
CA GLU A 135 -11.16 7.58 10.71
C GLU A 135 -9.72 8.01 10.43
N LEU A 136 -9.54 8.97 9.50
CA LEU A 136 -8.22 9.48 9.15
C LEU A 136 -7.96 10.78 9.90
N PRO A 137 -6.87 10.90 10.68
CA PRO A 137 -6.54 12.13 11.40
C PRO A 137 -6.03 13.26 10.49
N SER A 138 -5.66 12.95 9.24
CA SER A 138 -5.17 13.91 8.26
C SER A 138 -6.32 14.43 7.40
N ALA A 139 -6.53 15.75 7.39
CA ALA A 139 -7.57 16.39 6.57
C ALA A 139 -7.32 16.22 5.06
N GLU A 140 -6.06 16.27 4.64
CA GLU A 140 -5.64 16.04 3.24
C GLU A 140 -6.00 14.62 2.80
N LEU A 141 -5.59 13.61 3.57
CA LEU A 141 -5.87 12.21 3.25
C LEU A 141 -7.36 11.89 3.33
N GLN A 142 -8.09 12.53 4.25
CA GLN A 142 -9.54 12.40 4.34
C GLN A 142 -10.24 12.91 3.08
N ALA A 143 -9.81 14.05 2.54
CA ALA A 143 -10.35 14.63 1.31
C ALA A 143 -9.95 13.88 0.04
N ALA A 144 -8.80 13.19 0.06
CA ALA A 144 -8.26 12.41 -1.06
C ALA A 144 -8.86 10.99 -1.22
N GLN A 145 -9.93 10.66 -0.48
CA GLN A 145 -10.50 9.32 -0.51
C GLN A 145 -11.27 9.00 -1.79
N VAL A 146 -11.03 7.82 -2.34
CA VAL A 146 -11.76 7.23 -3.46
C VAL A 146 -12.55 6.00 -2.99
N LYS A 147 -13.59 5.63 -3.74
CA LYS A 147 -14.56 4.60 -3.31
C LYS A 147 -14.11 3.19 -3.68
N SER A 148 -13.26 3.04 -4.70
CA SER A 148 -12.92 1.73 -5.24
C SER A 148 -11.51 1.65 -5.81
N LEU A 149 -10.96 0.43 -5.90
CA LEU A 149 -9.67 0.19 -6.53
C LEU A 149 -9.64 0.55 -8.03
N PRO A 150 -10.65 0.22 -8.86
CA PRO A 150 -10.70 0.71 -10.24
C PRO A 150 -10.60 2.24 -10.32
N GLU A 151 -11.39 2.96 -9.53
CA GLU A 151 -11.37 4.42 -9.48
C GLU A 151 -10.00 4.95 -9.04
N LEU A 152 -9.39 4.36 -8.00
CA LEU A 152 -8.03 4.69 -7.56
C LEU A 152 -7.02 4.58 -8.72
N VAL A 153 -7.08 3.46 -9.45
CA VAL A 153 -6.17 3.19 -10.56
C VAL A 153 -6.41 4.15 -11.72
N ASP A 154 -7.66 4.33 -12.13
CA ASP A 154 -8.05 5.23 -13.23
C ASP A 154 -7.60 6.67 -12.93
N MET A 155 -7.91 7.17 -11.73
CA MET A 155 -7.52 8.51 -11.29
C MET A 155 -6.01 8.67 -11.26
N THR A 156 -5.27 7.68 -10.76
CA THR A 156 -3.81 7.71 -10.74
C THR A 156 -3.23 7.77 -12.16
N THR A 157 -3.71 6.92 -13.06
CA THR A 157 -3.18 6.86 -14.43
C THR A 157 -3.52 8.09 -15.27
N ASN A 158 -4.61 8.80 -14.95
CA ASN A 158 -4.98 10.04 -15.64
C ASN A 158 -4.09 11.25 -15.23
N GLN A 159 -3.25 11.09 -14.21
CA GLN A 159 -2.32 12.13 -13.73
C GLN A 159 -0.88 11.93 -14.26
N LEU A 160 -0.61 10.82 -14.95
CA LEU A 160 0.70 10.49 -15.54
C LEU A 160 0.78 10.95 -16.99
#